data_AF-A0A453PFJ6-F1
#
_entry.id   AF-A0A453PFJ6-F1
#
_cell.length_a   1.000
_cell.length_b   1.000
_cell.length_c   1.000
_cell.angle_alpha   90.00
_cell.angle_beta   90.00
_cell.angle_gamma   90.00
#
_symmetry.space_group_name_H-M   'P 1'
#
loop_
_entity.id
_entity.type
_entity.pdbx_description
1 polymer ?
#
loop_
_entity_poly.entity_id
_entity_poly.type
_entity_poly.pdbx_seq_one_letter_code
_entity_poly.pdbx_strand_id
1 'polypeptide(L)'
;MGDAAAASPRAAPAKRRRGDDGAGMRRVAEIVMVLAAAGEMRGGRDPTAAERALAAEARERLAAAVAGGATRPKDLFPGEAVRAVVEDLGLNRAKDPAAMGFRPPKASIADRLSLTKLRWILFALMSIGGGRILAE
;
A
#
# COMPACT_ATOMS: atom_id res chain seq x y z
N MET A 1 47.24 18.76 -23.53
CA MET A 1 46.89 19.56 -22.33
C MET A 1 45.69 20.40 -22.68
N GLY A 2 44.50 20.32 -22.10
CA GLY A 2 43.95 19.60 -20.94
C GLY A 2 42.64 20.33 -20.62
N ASP A 3 41.51 19.62 -20.69
CA ASP A 3 40.18 20.14 -20.37
C ASP A 3 40.07 20.55 -18.89
N ALA A 4 39.39 21.67 -18.61
CA ALA A 4 38.92 22.00 -17.28
C ALA A 4 37.55 22.69 -17.37
N ALA A 5 36.51 21.89 -17.62
CA ALA A 5 35.13 22.28 -17.41
C ALA A 5 34.95 22.65 -15.93
N ALA A 6 34.58 23.90 -15.67
CA ALA A 6 34.28 24.40 -14.33
C ALA A 6 33.06 23.67 -13.75
N ALA A 7 33.31 22.75 -12.82
CA ALA A 7 32.28 22.08 -12.05
C ALA A 7 31.63 23.08 -11.08
N SER A 8 30.33 23.32 -11.23
CA SER A 8 29.51 24.01 -10.23
C SER A 8 29.61 23.29 -8.88
N PRO A 9 29.69 24.03 -7.75
CA PRO A 9 29.76 23.39 -6.44
C PRO A 9 28.43 22.67 -6.17
N ARG A 10 28.47 21.34 -6.09
CA ARG A 10 27.38 20.54 -5.53
C ARG A 10 27.17 20.99 -4.09
N ALA A 11 26.00 21.57 -3.82
CA ALA A 11 25.57 21.95 -2.48
C ALA A 11 25.74 20.76 -1.52
N ALA A 12 26.60 20.93 -0.51
CA ALA A 12 26.77 19.96 0.55
C ALA A 12 25.43 19.70 1.27
N PRO A 13 25.15 18.47 1.73
CA PRO A 13 23.93 18.19 2.48
C PRO A 13 23.96 19.05 3.75
N ALA A 14 22.99 19.93 3.88
CA ALA A 14 22.82 20.77 5.06
C ALA A 14 22.80 19.88 6.31
N LYS A 15 23.76 20.12 7.21
CA LYS A 15 23.84 19.47 8.52
C LYS A 15 22.56 19.81 9.29
N ARG A 16 21.56 18.93 9.23
CA ARG A 16 20.28 19.07 9.93
C ARG A 16 20.55 19.34 11.40
N ARG A 17 20.00 20.45 11.90
CA ARG A 17 20.05 20.82 13.32
C ARG A 17 19.28 19.76 14.10
N ARG A 18 20.02 18.80 14.67
CA ARG A 18 19.57 17.69 15.52
C ARG A 18 18.84 18.10 16.81
N GLY A 19 18.52 19.39 16.98
CA GLY A 19 17.99 19.97 18.22
C GLY A 19 16.50 20.29 18.21
N ASP A 20 15.87 20.48 17.04
CA ASP A 20 14.46 20.91 16.97
C ASP A 20 13.49 19.74 16.78
N ASP A 21 13.92 18.71 16.05
CA ASP A 21 13.12 17.51 15.76
C ASP A 21 12.67 16.77 17.04
N GLY A 22 13.49 16.79 18.09
CA GLY A 22 13.19 16.16 19.38
C GLY A 22 12.15 16.94 20.21
N ALA A 23 12.15 18.27 20.12
CA ALA A 23 11.18 19.12 20.82
C ALA A 23 9.77 18.99 20.20
N GLY A 24 9.70 18.92 18.86
CA GLY A 24 8.46 18.68 18.13
C GLY A 24 7.83 17.33 18.50
N MET A 25 8.62 16.25 18.49
CA MET A 25 8.10 14.91 18.79
C MET A 25 7.73 14.75 20.28
N ARG A 26 8.46 15.40 21.19
CA ARG A 26 8.09 15.46 22.61
C ARG A 26 6.70 16.09 22.79
N ARG A 27 6.44 17.22 22.13
CA ARG A 27 5.15 17.89 22.19
C ARG A 27 4.03 17.03 21.59
N VAL A 28 4.29 16.30 20.51
CA VAL A 28 3.33 15.33 19.94
C VAL A 28 2.99 14.26 20.98
N ALA A 29 3.99 13.69 21.64
CA ALA A 29 3.77 12.67 22.68
C ALA A 29 2.95 13.20 23.86
N GLU A 30 3.24 14.42 24.33
CA GLU A 30 2.48 15.08 25.40
C GLU A 30 1.02 15.29 25.01
N ILE A 31 0.76 15.81 23.80
CA ILE A 31 -0.62 16.00 23.31
C ILE A 31 -1.34 14.66 23.22
N VAL A 32 -0.72 13.62 22.66
CA VAL A 32 -1.36 12.30 22.52
C VAL A 32 -1.69 11.67 23.87
N MET A 33 -0.80 11.79 24.87
CA MET A 33 -1.10 11.33 26.24
C MET A 33 -2.29 12.07 26.85
N VAL A 34 -2.34 13.40 26.72
CA VAL A 34 -3.48 14.19 27.21
C VAL A 34 -4.78 13.80 26.52
N LEU A 35 -4.75 13.63 25.19
CA LEU A 35 -5.92 13.21 24.41
C LEU A 35 -6.39 11.80 24.78
N ALA A 36 -5.48 10.87 25.07
CA ALA A 36 -5.83 9.52 25.50
C ALA A 36 -6.56 9.55 26.85
N ALA A 37 -5.99 10.23 27.85
CA ALA A 37 -6.61 10.38 29.17
C ALA A 37 -7.98 11.10 29.06
N ALA A 38 -8.05 12.17 28.27
CA ALA A 38 -9.30 12.90 28.05
C ALA A 38 -10.34 12.06 27.29
N GLY A 39 -9.92 11.14 26.42
CA GLY A 39 -10.78 10.15 25.77
C GLY A 39 -11.38 9.15 26.76
N GLU A 40 -10.56 8.60 27.66
CA GLU A 40 -10.99 7.66 28.70
C GLU A 40 -12.01 8.28 29.66
N MET A 41 -11.72 9.49 30.16
CA MET A 41 -12.64 10.24 31.04
C MET A 41 -14.01 10.47 30.41
N ARG A 42 -14.06 10.51 29.08
CA ARG A 42 -15.29 10.77 28.34
C ARG A 42 -16.12 9.52 28.07
N GLY A 43 -15.55 8.32 28.22
CA GLY A 43 -16.26 7.05 28.06
C GLY A 43 -16.89 6.84 26.68
N GLY A 44 -16.19 7.24 25.60
CA GLY A 44 -16.65 7.01 24.23
C GLY A 44 -17.61 8.05 23.66
N ARG A 45 -17.90 9.15 24.38
CA ARG A 45 -18.59 10.30 23.78
C ARG A 45 -17.69 11.01 22.74
N ASP A 46 -18.25 11.95 22.00
CA ASP A 46 -17.50 12.67 20.97
C ASP A 46 -16.39 13.58 21.53
N PRO A 47 -15.24 13.69 20.83
CA PRO A 47 -14.21 14.69 21.11
C PRO A 47 -14.79 16.11 21.20
N THR A 48 -14.24 16.94 22.08
CA THR A 48 -14.55 18.37 22.18
C THR A 48 -13.83 19.14 21.08
N ALA A 49 -14.22 20.40 20.87
CA ALA A 49 -13.54 21.27 19.91
C ALA A 49 -12.06 21.48 20.27
N ALA A 50 -11.74 21.63 21.56
CA ALA A 50 -10.37 21.79 22.04
C ALA A 50 -9.50 20.55 21.72
N GLU A 51 -10.05 19.36 21.91
CA GLU A 51 -9.32 18.11 21.61
C GLU A 51 -9.13 17.89 20.13
N ARG A 52 -10.11 18.26 19.30
CA ARG A 52 -9.94 18.25 17.85
C ARG A 52 -8.84 19.21 17.40
N ALA A 53 -8.76 20.39 17.98
CA ALA A 53 -7.70 21.36 17.69
C ALA A 53 -6.31 20.83 18.09
N LEU A 54 -6.19 20.28 19.30
CA LEU A 54 -4.95 19.64 19.77
C LEU A 54 -4.56 18.45 18.90
N ALA A 55 -5.53 17.62 18.49
CA ALA A 55 -5.29 16.49 17.60
C ALA A 55 -4.82 16.95 16.22
N ALA A 56 -5.37 18.04 15.68
CA ALA A 56 -4.91 18.62 14.42
C ALA A 56 -3.46 19.12 14.52
N GLU A 57 -3.13 19.83 15.61
CA GLU A 57 -1.77 20.31 15.90
C GLU A 57 -0.78 19.13 15.99
N ALA A 58 -1.12 18.07 16.72
CA ALA A 58 -0.28 16.88 16.83
C ALA A 58 -0.09 16.17 15.47
N ARG A 59 -1.16 16.05 14.68
CA ARG A 59 -1.13 15.44 13.34
C ARG A 59 -0.22 16.22 12.39
N GLU A 60 -0.34 17.55 12.37
CA GLU A 60 0.47 18.41 11.51
C GLU A 60 1.96 18.28 11.85
N ARG A 61 2.31 18.36 13.14
CA ARG A 61 3.71 18.20 13.57
C ARG A 61 4.27 16.82 13.29
N LEU A 62 3.46 15.77 13.50
CA LEU A 62 3.88 14.41 13.17
C LEU A 62 4.08 14.24 11.66
N ALA A 63 3.19 14.78 10.84
CA ALA A 63 3.33 14.76 9.38
C ALA A 63 4.60 15.49 8.92
N ALA A 64 4.90 16.65 9.51
CA ALA A 64 6.13 17.39 9.24
C ALA A 64 7.38 16.60 9.66
N ALA A 65 7.36 15.91 10.80
CA ALA A 65 8.46 15.07 11.25
C ALA A 65 8.70 13.87 10.32
N VAL A 66 7.63 13.24 9.84
CA VAL A 66 7.71 12.13 8.87
C VAL A 66 8.21 12.61 7.51
N ALA A 67 7.66 13.71 6.99
CA ALA A 67 8.10 14.32 5.73
C ALA A 67 9.56 14.79 5.79
N GLY A 68 9.96 15.31 6.95
CA GLY A 68 11.33 15.70 7.25
C GLY A 68 12.27 14.51 7.50
N GLY A 69 11.78 13.28 7.55
CA GLY A 69 12.58 12.08 7.81
C GLY A 69 13.13 11.97 9.24
N ALA A 70 12.61 12.76 10.18
CA ALA A 70 12.97 12.69 11.59
C ALA A 70 12.41 11.41 12.26
N THR A 71 11.29 10.89 11.75
CA THR A 71 10.68 9.64 12.19
C THR A 71 10.17 8.84 10.98
N ARG A 72 10.29 7.51 11.00
CA ARG A 72 9.68 6.65 9.98
C ARG A 72 8.45 5.95 10.56
N PRO A 73 7.43 5.65 9.75
CA PRO A 73 6.25 4.92 10.22
C PRO A 73 6.57 3.61 10.96
N LYS A 74 7.59 2.87 10.50
CA LYS A 74 8.06 1.63 11.13
C LYS A 74 8.68 1.80 12.53
N ASP A 75 9.09 3.02 12.87
CA ASP A 75 9.65 3.34 14.18
C ASP A 75 8.54 3.68 15.19
N LEU A 76 7.32 3.97 14.69
CA LEU A 76 6.14 4.35 15.48
C LEU A 76 5.19 3.18 15.70
N PHE A 77 5.06 2.29 14.71
CA PHE A 77 4.10 1.18 14.75
C PHE A 77 4.79 -0.14 14.42
N PRO A 78 4.57 -1.20 15.23
CA PRO A 78 4.99 -2.54 14.85
C PRO A 78 4.20 -3.01 13.61
N GLY A 79 4.83 -3.85 12.79
CA GLY A 79 4.22 -4.34 11.54
C GLY A 79 2.85 -5.02 11.75
N GLU A 80 2.67 -5.74 12.86
CA GLU A 80 1.40 -6.38 13.21
C GLU A 80 0.27 -5.36 13.45
N ALA A 81 0.55 -4.21 14.07
CA ALA A 81 -0.45 -3.17 14.27
C ALA A 81 -0.89 -2.56 12.93
N VAL A 82 0.07 -2.34 12.02
CA VAL A 82 -0.23 -1.87 10.66
C VAL A 82 -1.06 -2.91 9.91
N ARG A 83 -0.72 -4.20 10.03
CA ARG A 83 -1.43 -5.29 9.39
C ARG A 83 -2.88 -5.40 9.87
N ALA A 84 -3.11 -5.32 11.18
CA ALA A 84 -4.46 -5.34 11.76
C ALA A 84 -5.33 -4.21 11.18
N VAL A 85 -4.80 -2.98 11.12
CA VAL A 85 -5.52 -1.84 10.51
C VAL A 85 -5.81 -2.06 9.02
N VAL A 86 -4.87 -2.65 8.27
CA VAL A 86 -5.07 -2.99 6.85
C VAL A 86 -6.17 -4.03 6.68
N GLU A 87 -6.26 -5.00 7.59
CA GLU A 87 -7.31 -6.03 7.62
C GLU A 87 -8.68 -5.43 7.98
N ASP A 88 -8.75 -4.59 9.01
CA ASP A 88 -9.97 -3.89 9.45
C ASP A 88 -10.53 -2.97 8.36
N LEU A 89 -9.65 -2.27 7.64
CA LEU A 89 -10.04 -1.40 6.52
C LEU A 89 -10.32 -2.18 5.23
N GLY A 90 -10.11 -3.50 5.20
CA GLY A 90 -10.34 -4.33 4.03
C GLY A 90 -9.43 -4.01 2.84
N LEU A 91 -8.29 -3.35 3.08
CA LEU A 91 -7.33 -2.94 2.04
C LEU A 91 -6.60 -4.14 1.40
N ASN A 92 -6.75 -5.34 1.98
CA ASN A 92 -6.21 -6.59 1.46
C ASN A 92 -7.07 -7.24 0.34
N ARG A 93 -8.25 -6.71 -0.01
CA ARG A 93 -9.10 -7.30 -1.07
C ARG A 93 -8.41 -7.40 -2.43
N ALA A 94 -7.47 -6.51 -2.74
CA ALA A 94 -6.71 -6.54 -3.98
C ALA A 94 -5.71 -7.72 -4.09
N LYS A 95 -5.37 -8.37 -2.97
CA LYS A 95 -4.50 -9.56 -2.94
C LYS A 95 -5.24 -10.87 -3.09
N ASP A 96 -6.57 -10.87 -3.02
CA ASP A 96 -7.37 -12.06 -3.31
C ASP A 96 -7.57 -12.18 -4.83
N PRO A 97 -6.95 -13.18 -5.49
CA PRO A 97 -7.13 -13.39 -6.92
C PRO A 97 -8.60 -13.69 -7.28
N ALA A 98 -9.40 -14.19 -6.32
CA ALA A 98 -10.83 -14.42 -6.49
C ALA A 98 -11.64 -13.12 -6.47
N ALA A 99 -11.26 -12.14 -5.63
CA ALA A 99 -11.88 -10.82 -5.58
C ALA A 99 -11.53 -9.94 -6.79
N MET A 100 -10.38 -10.19 -7.43
CA MET A 100 -9.96 -9.52 -8.67
C MET A 100 -10.67 -10.06 -9.93
N GLY A 101 -11.61 -11.01 -9.78
CA GLY A 101 -12.36 -11.61 -10.90
C GLY A 101 -11.50 -12.42 -11.88
N PHE A 102 -10.18 -12.53 -11.62
CA PHE A 102 -9.24 -13.21 -12.49
C PHE A 102 -8.82 -14.55 -11.87
N ARG A 103 -9.64 -15.57 -12.13
CA ARG A 103 -9.25 -16.96 -11.91
C ARG A 103 -8.92 -17.60 -13.27
N PRO A 104 -7.68 -17.47 -13.78
CA PRO A 104 -7.28 -18.28 -14.92
C PRO A 104 -7.47 -19.75 -14.51
N PRO A 105 -8.08 -20.60 -15.35
CA PRO A 105 -8.25 -22.01 -15.03
C PRO A 105 -6.90 -22.60 -14.61
N LYS A 106 -6.87 -23.45 -13.58
CA LYS A 106 -5.67 -24.19 -13.11
C LYS A 106 -5.17 -25.21 -14.15
N ALA A 107 -5.24 -24.90 -15.43
CA ALA A 107 -4.68 -25.68 -16.50
C ALA A 107 -3.20 -25.29 -16.64
N SER A 108 -2.31 -26.26 -16.54
CA SER A 108 -0.91 -26.03 -16.89
C SER A 108 -0.80 -25.57 -18.36
N ILE A 109 0.32 -24.96 -18.74
CA ILE A 109 0.55 -24.59 -20.16
C ILE A 109 0.42 -25.82 -21.06
N ALA A 110 0.87 -26.99 -20.59
CA ALA A 110 0.72 -28.26 -21.29
C ALA A 110 -0.75 -28.65 -21.49
N ASP A 111 -1.60 -28.48 -20.46
CA ASP A 111 -3.04 -28.80 -20.56
C ASP A 111 -3.77 -27.86 -21.51
N ARG A 112 -3.39 -26.59 -21.56
CA ARG A 112 -3.96 -25.63 -22.53
C ARG A 112 -3.60 -26.01 -23.97
N LEU A 113 -2.37 -26.45 -24.20
CA LEU A 113 -1.92 -26.90 -25.51
C LEU A 113 -2.58 -28.22 -25.92
N SER A 114 -2.70 -29.18 -24.99
CA SER A 114 -3.32 -30.47 -25.26
C SER A 114 -4.82 -30.31 -25.55
N LEU A 115 -5.55 -29.51 -24.79
CA LEU A 115 -6.96 -29.20 -25.04
C LEU A 115 -7.17 -28.47 -26.37
N THR A 116 -6.28 -27.54 -26.72
CA THR A 116 -6.34 -26.84 -28.01
C THR A 116 -6.09 -27.83 -29.15
N LYS A 117 -5.07 -28.68 -29.05
CA LYS A 117 -4.76 -29.71 -30.04
C LYS A 117 -5.90 -30.71 -30.21
N LEU A 118 -6.49 -31.19 -29.11
CA LEU A 118 -7.67 -32.07 -29.13
C LEU A 118 -8.89 -31.40 -29.78
N ARG A 119 -9.11 -30.10 -29.50
CA ARG A 119 -10.19 -29.33 -30.13
C ARG A 119 -10.01 -29.20 -31.65
N TRP A 120 -8.79 -28.93 -32.11
CA TRP A 120 -8.47 -28.88 -33.55
C TRP A 120 -8.60 -30.26 -34.22
N ILE A 121 -8.17 -31.33 -33.56
CA ILE A 121 -8.33 -32.70 -34.06
C ILE A 121 -9.80 -33.05 -34.18
N LEU A 122 -10.61 -32.75 -33.15
CA LEU A 122 -12.05 -33.00 -33.19
C LEU A 122 -12.73 -32.19 -34.29
N PHE A 123 -12.35 -30.93 -34.48
CA PHE A 123 -12.85 -30.08 -35.56
C PHE A 123 -12.48 -30.65 -36.94
N ALA A 124 -11.24 -31.10 -37.13
CA ALA A 124 -10.82 -31.75 -38.37
C ALA A 124 -11.59 -33.06 -38.63
N LEU A 125 -11.80 -33.88 -37.61
CA LEU A 125 -12.56 -35.12 -37.71
C LEU A 125 -14.05 -34.87 -38.03
N MET A 126 -14.67 -33.87 -37.40
CA MET A 126 -16.05 -33.47 -37.74
C MET A 126 -16.15 -32.87 -39.14
N SER A 127 -15.13 -32.13 -39.60
CA SER A 127 -15.07 -31.59 -40.96
C SER A 127 -14.90 -32.68 -42.03
N ILE A 128 -14.24 -33.79 -41.70
CA ILE A 128 -14.07 -34.94 -42.61
C ILE A 128 -15.32 -35.84 -42.61
N GLY A 129 -16.02 -35.95 -41.47
CA GLY A 129 -17.23 -36.78 -41.34
C GLY A 129 -18.53 -36.15 -41.84
N GLY A 130 -18.59 -34.82 -42.02
CA GLY A 130 -19.82 -34.10 -42.37
C GLY A 130 -20.23 -34.09 -43.86
N GLY A 131 -19.49 -34.78 -44.73
CA GLY A 131 -19.64 -34.65 -46.19
C GLY A 131 -20.61 -35.61 -46.89
N ARG A 132 -21.37 -36.47 -46.19
CA ARG A 132 -22.23 -37.48 -46.85
C ARG A 132 -23.52 -37.82 -46.09
N ILE A 133 -24.35 -36.85 -45.73
CA ILE A 133 -25.78 -37.14 -45.49
C ILE A 133 -26.58 -35.90 -45.93
N LEU A 134 -27.19 -35.98 -47.12
CA LEU A 134 -28.32 -35.19 -47.68
C LEU A 134 -28.07 -34.88 -49.17
N ALA A 135 -28.27 -35.90 -50.01
CA ALA A 135 -28.68 -35.75 -51.41
C ALA A 135 -29.04 -37.14 -51.97
N GLU A 136 -30.20 -37.65 -51.57
CA GLU A 136 -31.08 -38.45 -52.44
C GLU A 136 -32.49 -37.89 -52.31
#